data_AF-A0A7S3S402-F1
#
_entry.id   AF-A0A7S3S402-F1
#
_cell.length_a   1.000
_cell.length_b   1.000
_cell.length_c   1.000
_cell.angle_alpha   90.00
_cell.angle_beta   90.00
_cell.angle_gamma   90.00
#
_symmetry.space_group_name_H-M   'P 1'
#
loop_
_entity.id
_entity.type
_entity.pdbx_description
1 polymer ?
#
loop_
_entity_poly.entity_id
_entity_poly.type
_entity_poly.pdbx_seq_one_letter_code
_entity_poly.pdbx_strand_id
1 'polypeptide(L)'
;PTVKYLQSQPASTWSPDSMSKVLWSLAKSDVIVPHKALFTSCVKEMIKDKGVKVKKISHEGLVDLLWAIARARQHKHEGDHRTVHMTAEDEELYSMASKRFQEDVDQIPMDKVCEIVYAHGDIGIRDEPLFNKLALRIVAKQKELREDQMAKVIRVYCRFMIPLKEPSQGFRTMAVVQKGDFIRPSEKPRHSGPRTYDHPVALYEKTQVHAR
;
A
#
# COMPACT_ATOMS: atom_id res chain seq x y z
N PRO A 1 -32.27 -15.07 6.20
CA PRO A 1 -32.81 -14.16 7.24
C PRO A 1 -33.06 -12.78 6.61
N THR A 2 -34.19 -12.12 6.90
CA THR A 2 -34.46 -10.78 6.37
C THR A 2 -33.60 -9.73 7.07
N VAL A 3 -33.20 -8.66 6.37
CA VAL A 3 -32.32 -7.62 6.93
C VAL A 3 -32.93 -6.96 8.17
N LYS A 4 -34.27 -6.83 8.20
CA LYS A 4 -35.00 -6.32 9.38
C LYS A 4 -34.82 -7.19 10.63
N TYR A 5 -34.80 -8.52 10.46
CA TYR A 5 -34.53 -9.44 11.58
C TYR A 5 -33.10 -9.27 12.10
N LEU A 6 -32.15 -9.10 11.19
CA LEU A 6 -30.75 -8.87 11.54
C LEU A 6 -30.56 -7.55 12.32
N GLN A 7 -31.27 -6.48 11.97
CA GLN A 7 -31.23 -5.21 12.71
C GLN A 7 -31.80 -5.32 14.13
N SER A 8 -32.67 -6.29 14.40
CA SER A 8 -33.26 -6.50 15.73
C SER A 8 -32.34 -7.29 16.68
N GLN A 9 -31.36 -7.99 16.14
CA GLN A 9 -30.39 -8.75 16.93
C GLN A 9 -29.20 -7.87 17.33
N PRO A 10 -28.68 -8.01 18.55
CA PRO A 10 -27.48 -7.28 18.96
C PRO A 10 -26.27 -7.80 18.17
N ALA A 11 -25.55 -6.90 17.50
CA ALA A 11 -24.36 -7.21 16.70
C ALA A 11 -23.25 -7.94 17.49
N SER A 12 -23.27 -7.84 18.83
CA SER A 12 -22.38 -8.56 19.72
C SER A 12 -22.49 -10.08 19.58
N THR A 13 -23.70 -10.60 19.32
CA THR A 13 -23.98 -12.04 19.20
C THR A 13 -23.48 -12.67 17.91
N TRP A 14 -23.13 -11.86 16.91
CA TRP A 14 -22.72 -12.35 15.61
C TRP A 14 -21.26 -12.79 15.61
N SER A 15 -20.99 -13.92 14.95
CA SER A 15 -19.62 -14.29 14.59
C SER A 15 -19.06 -13.27 13.59
N PRO A 16 -17.76 -12.98 13.64
CA PRO A 16 -17.17 -11.94 12.81
C PRO A 16 -17.23 -12.28 11.31
N ASP A 17 -17.09 -13.56 10.92
CA ASP A 17 -17.27 -13.98 9.53
C ASP A 17 -18.71 -13.82 9.03
N SER A 18 -19.71 -14.06 9.89
CA SER A 18 -21.12 -13.82 9.53
C SER A 18 -21.38 -12.33 9.35
N MET A 19 -20.81 -11.50 10.24
CA MET A 19 -20.91 -10.04 10.15
C MET A 19 -20.32 -9.52 8.84
N SER A 20 -19.11 -9.98 8.50
CA SER A 20 -18.47 -9.67 7.22
C SER A 20 -19.35 -10.04 6.02
N LYS A 21 -19.82 -11.29 5.95
CA LYS A 21 -20.65 -11.76 4.83
C LYS A 21 -21.95 -10.97 4.67
N VAL A 22 -22.61 -10.63 5.78
CA VAL A 22 -23.82 -9.81 5.76
C VAL A 22 -23.50 -8.42 5.22
N LEU A 23 -22.51 -7.73 5.77
CA LEU A 23 -22.14 -6.38 5.33
C LEU A 23 -21.68 -6.35 3.87
N TRP A 24 -20.90 -7.33 3.46
CA TRP A 24 -20.48 -7.51 2.07
C TRP A 24 -21.68 -7.72 1.15
N SER A 25 -22.64 -8.57 1.52
CA SER A 25 -23.84 -8.80 0.70
C SER A 25 -24.69 -7.54 0.56
N LEU A 26 -24.83 -6.74 1.61
CA LEU A 26 -25.53 -5.45 1.58
C LEU A 26 -24.80 -4.42 0.72
N ALA A 27 -23.47 -4.36 0.82
CA ALA A 27 -22.65 -3.46 0.02
C ALA A 27 -22.66 -3.85 -1.46
N LYS A 28 -22.59 -5.15 -1.76
CA LYS A 28 -22.61 -5.69 -3.13
C LYS A 28 -23.96 -5.51 -3.82
N SER A 29 -25.06 -5.56 -3.07
CA SER A 29 -26.41 -5.32 -3.58
C SER A 29 -26.79 -3.83 -3.68
N ASP A 30 -25.87 -2.92 -3.32
CA ASP A 30 -26.07 -1.47 -3.30
C ASP A 30 -27.22 -1.01 -2.37
N VAL A 31 -27.56 -1.82 -1.35
CA VAL A 31 -28.62 -1.53 -0.37
C VAL A 31 -28.03 -0.97 0.93
N ILE A 32 -27.04 -0.09 0.82
CA ILE A 32 -26.30 0.43 1.98
C ILE A 32 -27.09 1.53 2.70
N VAL A 33 -27.69 2.45 1.93
CA VAL A 33 -28.35 3.66 2.44
C VAL A 33 -29.34 3.38 3.59
N PRO A 34 -30.27 2.42 3.50
CA PRO A 34 -31.20 2.13 4.59
C PRO A 34 -30.54 1.45 5.81
N HIS A 35 -29.31 0.96 5.68
CA HIS A 35 -28.64 0.14 6.69
C HIS A 35 -27.34 0.76 7.23
N LYS A 36 -27.08 2.06 7.01
CA LYS A 36 -25.86 2.74 7.50
C LYS A 36 -25.63 2.57 9.01
N ALA A 37 -26.69 2.60 9.81
CA ALA A 37 -26.60 2.40 11.26
C ALA A 37 -26.06 1.00 11.63
N LEU A 38 -26.40 -0.02 10.84
CA LEU A 38 -25.89 -1.39 11.03
C LEU A 38 -24.38 -1.44 10.80
N PHE A 39 -23.88 -0.81 9.71
CA PHE A 39 -22.44 -0.74 9.46
C PHE A 39 -21.69 -0.09 10.64
N THR A 40 -22.16 1.05 11.13
CA THR A 40 -21.54 1.72 12.28
C THR A 40 -21.58 0.87 13.56
N SER A 41 -22.70 0.18 13.83
CA SER A 41 -22.79 -0.72 14.98
C SER A 41 -21.85 -1.92 14.86
N CYS A 42 -21.70 -2.49 13.66
CA CYS A 42 -20.78 -3.59 13.40
C CYS A 42 -19.33 -3.15 13.55
N VAL A 43 -18.94 -1.97 13.06
CA VAL A 43 -17.59 -1.42 13.25
C VAL A 43 -17.28 -1.29 14.74
N LYS A 44 -18.19 -0.70 15.52
CA LYS A 44 -18.05 -0.57 16.99
C LYS A 44 -17.85 -1.92 17.67
N GLU A 45 -18.60 -2.94 17.28
CA GLU A 45 -18.44 -4.29 17.83
C GLU A 45 -17.14 -4.98 17.38
N MET A 46 -16.62 -4.66 16.19
CA MET A 46 -15.35 -5.21 15.70
C MET A 46 -14.16 -4.60 16.45
N ILE A 47 -14.19 -3.31 16.77
CA ILE A 47 -13.12 -2.63 17.51
C ILE A 47 -13.15 -2.88 19.03
N LYS A 48 -14.33 -3.26 19.55
CA LYS A 48 -14.52 -3.58 20.97
C LYS A 48 -13.54 -4.64 21.46
N ASP A 49 -13.25 -4.61 22.76
CA ASP A 49 -12.34 -5.53 23.43
C ASP A 49 -10.94 -5.56 22.78
N LYS A 50 -10.47 -4.39 22.30
CA LYS A 50 -9.17 -4.24 21.59
C LYS A 50 -9.08 -5.09 20.31
N GLY A 51 -10.17 -5.18 19.56
CA GLY A 51 -10.18 -5.86 18.27
C GLY A 51 -10.11 -7.38 18.35
N VAL A 52 -10.59 -8.01 19.42
CA VAL A 52 -10.61 -9.49 19.53
C VAL A 52 -11.33 -10.14 18.33
N LYS A 53 -12.41 -9.53 17.84
CA LYS A 53 -13.11 -10.00 16.63
C LYS A 53 -12.26 -9.82 15.36
N VAL A 54 -11.52 -8.73 15.24
CA VAL A 54 -10.58 -8.48 14.12
C VAL A 54 -9.46 -9.52 14.08
N LYS A 55 -9.03 -10.04 15.23
CA LYS A 55 -8.02 -11.12 15.29
C LYS A 55 -8.58 -12.49 14.92
N LYS A 56 -9.86 -12.75 15.23
CA LYS A 56 -10.50 -14.06 15.04
C LYS A 56 -11.07 -14.30 13.64
N ILE A 57 -11.45 -13.23 12.93
CA ILE A 57 -12.04 -13.34 11.59
C ILE A 57 -11.06 -13.95 10.57
N SER A 58 -11.53 -14.63 9.55
CA SER A 58 -10.67 -15.05 8.42
C SER A 58 -10.05 -13.84 7.68
N HIS A 59 -8.91 -14.01 6.99
CA HIS A 59 -8.34 -12.93 6.18
C HIS A 59 -9.29 -12.50 5.06
N GLU A 60 -9.95 -13.44 4.39
CA GLU A 60 -10.97 -13.15 3.37
C GLU A 60 -12.14 -12.35 3.98
N GLY A 61 -12.67 -12.79 5.12
CA GLY A 61 -13.74 -12.09 5.82
C GLY A 61 -13.32 -10.67 6.24
N LEU A 62 -12.07 -10.46 6.65
CA LEU A 62 -11.58 -9.13 7.01
C LEU A 62 -11.50 -8.22 5.77
N VAL A 63 -11.01 -8.72 4.64
CA VAL A 63 -10.94 -7.96 3.39
C VAL A 63 -12.34 -7.59 2.90
N ASP A 64 -13.26 -8.54 2.89
CA ASP A 64 -14.66 -8.32 2.49
C ASP A 64 -15.34 -7.28 3.39
N LEU A 65 -15.05 -7.32 4.70
CA LEU A 65 -15.54 -6.35 5.68
C LEU A 65 -15.01 -4.94 5.40
N LEU A 66 -13.68 -4.79 5.23
CA LEU A 66 -13.07 -3.48 4.95
C LEU A 66 -13.61 -2.91 3.64
N TRP A 67 -13.71 -3.72 2.59
CA TRP A 67 -14.29 -3.31 1.33
C TRP A 67 -15.75 -2.84 1.49
N ALA A 68 -16.57 -3.60 2.23
CA ALA A 68 -17.96 -3.24 2.48
C ALA A 68 -18.09 -1.92 3.25
N ILE A 69 -17.22 -1.68 4.24
CA ILE A 69 -17.19 -0.43 5.01
C ILE A 69 -16.75 0.73 4.13
N ALA A 70 -15.66 0.59 3.36
CA ALA A 70 -15.21 1.62 2.42
C ALA A 70 -16.35 2.02 1.46
N ARG A 71 -17.08 1.04 0.93
CA ARG A 71 -18.23 1.26 0.07
C ARG A 71 -19.37 1.96 0.81
N ALA A 72 -19.61 1.61 2.07
CA ALA A 72 -20.65 2.21 2.88
C ALA A 72 -20.39 3.68 3.26
N ARG A 73 -19.12 4.09 3.28
CA ARG A 73 -18.68 5.47 3.51
C ARG A 73 -18.64 6.32 2.25
N GLN A 74 -18.84 5.74 1.07
CA GLN A 74 -18.94 6.50 -0.18
C GLN A 74 -20.32 7.13 -0.33
N HIS A 75 -20.34 8.42 -0.60
CA HIS A 75 -21.55 9.19 -0.89
C HIS A 75 -21.47 9.70 -2.33
N LYS A 76 -22.53 9.47 -3.08
CA LYS A 76 -22.70 10.05 -4.41
C LYS A 76 -23.53 11.32 -4.25
N HIS A 77 -22.92 12.48 -4.52
CA HIS A 77 -23.68 13.71 -4.70
C HIS A 77 -24.14 13.81 -6.16
N GLU A 78 -25.28 14.45 -6.40
CA GLU A 78 -25.69 14.85 -7.74
C GLU A 78 -24.61 15.82 -8.28
N GLY A 79 -23.87 15.41 -9.31
CA GLY A 79 -22.74 16.19 -9.84
C GLY A 79 -21.37 15.50 -9.88
N ASP A 80 -21.32 14.18 -9.75
CA ASP A 80 -20.18 13.31 -10.13
C ASP A 80 -18.98 13.26 -9.16
N HIS A 81 -18.94 14.10 -8.13
CA HIS A 81 -17.92 13.99 -7.09
C HIS A 81 -18.32 12.98 -6.01
N ARG A 82 -17.59 11.85 -5.96
CA ARG A 82 -17.68 10.89 -4.87
C ARG A 82 -16.97 11.44 -3.64
N THR A 83 -17.71 11.66 -2.57
CA THR A 83 -17.15 12.03 -1.26
C THR A 83 -17.10 10.78 -0.37
N VAL A 84 -16.15 10.76 0.56
CA VAL A 84 -16.01 9.68 1.55
C VAL A 84 -16.16 10.29 2.94
N HIS A 85 -17.14 9.81 3.70
CA HIS A 85 -17.37 10.23 5.08
C HIS A 85 -16.88 9.14 6.03
N MET A 86 -15.64 9.29 6.49
CA MET A 86 -15.00 8.38 7.43
C MET A 86 -15.29 8.80 8.88
N THR A 87 -15.40 7.83 9.79
CA THR A 87 -15.44 8.08 11.24
C THR A 87 -14.14 7.63 11.92
N ALA A 88 -13.88 8.12 13.14
CA ALA A 88 -12.72 7.69 13.93
C ALA A 88 -12.72 6.18 14.20
N GLU A 89 -13.90 5.56 14.31
CA GLU A 89 -14.02 4.11 14.53
C GLU A 89 -13.59 3.31 13.28
N ASP A 90 -13.83 3.85 12.08
CA ASP A 90 -13.36 3.24 10.84
C ASP A 90 -11.82 3.28 10.79
N GLU A 91 -11.22 4.42 11.16
CA GLU A 91 -9.76 4.59 11.24
C GLU A 91 -9.11 3.60 12.21
N GLU A 92 -9.72 3.41 13.39
CA GLU A 92 -9.26 2.45 14.38
C GLU A 92 -9.36 1.00 13.89
N LEU A 93 -10.49 0.64 13.24
CA LEU A 93 -10.67 -0.67 12.63
C LEU A 93 -9.59 -0.95 11.57
N TYR A 94 -9.35 -0.01 10.67
CA TYR A 94 -8.33 -0.12 9.64
C TYR A 94 -6.93 -0.23 10.24
N SER A 95 -6.60 0.57 11.26
CA SER A 95 -5.32 0.47 11.98
C SER A 95 -5.09 -0.93 12.58
N MET A 96 -6.12 -1.52 13.19
CA MET A 96 -6.04 -2.88 13.74
C MET A 96 -5.91 -3.95 12.64
N ALA A 97 -6.66 -3.81 11.54
CA ALA A 97 -6.58 -4.71 10.41
C ALA A 97 -5.20 -4.65 9.75
N SER A 98 -4.65 -3.44 9.56
CA SER A 98 -3.32 -3.23 9.00
C SER A 98 -2.23 -3.91 9.82
N LYS A 99 -2.25 -3.76 11.16
CA LYS A 99 -1.28 -4.44 12.03
C LYS A 99 -1.31 -5.95 11.83
N ARG A 100 -2.50 -6.53 11.76
CA ARG A 100 -2.66 -7.97 11.49
C ARG A 100 -2.14 -8.35 10.10
N PHE A 101 -2.48 -7.61 9.06
CA PHE A 101 -1.98 -7.89 7.72
C PHE A 101 -0.45 -7.75 7.61
N GLN A 102 0.15 -6.86 8.40
CA GLN A 102 1.61 -6.72 8.47
C GLN A 102 2.29 -7.92 9.14
N GLU A 103 1.62 -8.61 10.05
CA GLU A 103 2.11 -9.84 10.71
C GLU A 103 1.96 -11.04 9.78
N ASP A 104 0.83 -11.15 9.07
CA ASP A 104 0.47 -12.31 8.26
C ASP A 104 0.73 -12.10 6.75
N VAL A 105 1.54 -11.11 6.38
CA VAL A 105 1.63 -10.62 4.99
C VAL A 105 1.93 -11.73 3.98
N ASP A 106 2.75 -12.71 4.35
CA ASP A 106 3.18 -13.80 3.46
C ASP A 106 2.10 -14.86 3.24
N GLN A 107 1.15 -14.99 4.17
CA GLN A 107 0.09 -15.99 4.15
C GLN A 107 -1.13 -15.55 3.33
N ILE A 108 -1.29 -14.25 3.09
CA ILE A 108 -2.46 -13.70 2.41
C ILE A 108 -2.39 -14.01 0.91
N PRO A 109 -3.44 -14.49 0.23
CA PRO A 109 -3.44 -14.64 -1.22
C PRO A 109 -3.19 -13.32 -1.99
N MET A 110 -2.55 -13.36 -3.17
CA MET A 110 -2.15 -12.13 -3.88
C MET A 110 -3.33 -11.29 -4.40
N ASP A 111 -4.42 -11.94 -4.78
CA ASP A 111 -5.68 -11.30 -5.10
C ASP A 111 -6.22 -10.50 -3.91
N LYS A 112 -6.15 -11.08 -2.70
CA LYS A 112 -6.54 -10.40 -1.45
C LYS A 112 -5.60 -9.27 -1.07
N VAL A 113 -4.31 -9.36 -1.37
CA VAL A 113 -3.38 -8.22 -1.21
C VAL A 113 -3.83 -7.01 -2.04
N CYS A 114 -4.20 -7.21 -3.30
CA CYS A 114 -4.70 -6.13 -4.14
C CYS A 114 -6.02 -5.54 -3.61
N GLU A 115 -6.92 -6.38 -3.09
CA GLU A 115 -8.17 -5.93 -2.47
C GLU A 115 -7.93 -5.13 -1.19
N ILE A 116 -6.94 -5.48 -0.36
CA ILE A 116 -6.55 -4.71 0.82
C ILE A 116 -6.10 -3.31 0.43
N VAL A 117 -5.20 -3.20 -0.56
CA VAL A 117 -4.72 -1.92 -1.09
C VAL A 117 -5.89 -1.10 -1.61
N TYR A 118 -6.78 -1.72 -2.38
CA TYR A 118 -7.94 -1.07 -2.93
C TYR A 118 -8.90 -0.57 -1.84
N ALA A 119 -9.18 -1.37 -0.81
CA ALA A 119 -10.04 -0.98 0.30
C ALA A 119 -9.49 0.21 1.10
N HIS A 120 -8.16 0.31 1.28
CA HIS A 120 -7.49 1.48 1.87
C HIS A 120 -7.59 2.71 0.98
N GLY A 121 -7.36 2.54 -0.33
CA GLY A 121 -7.51 3.59 -1.31
C GLY A 121 -8.93 4.15 -1.39
N ASP A 122 -9.93 3.28 -1.36
CA ASP A 122 -11.35 3.67 -1.48
C ASP A 122 -11.85 4.46 -0.28
N ILE A 123 -11.41 4.11 0.93
CA ILE A 123 -11.75 4.88 2.13
C ILE A 123 -10.82 6.10 2.33
N GLY A 124 -9.63 6.08 1.73
CA GLY A 124 -8.65 7.16 1.83
C GLY A 124 -7.73 7.08 3.05
N ILE A 125 -7.60 5.91 3.69
CA ILE A 125 -6.71 5.70 4.84
C ILE A 125 -5.33 5.27 4.35
N ARG A 126 -4.31 6.04 4.73
CA ARG A 126 -2.90 5.78 4.42
C ARG A 126 -2.20 5.11 5.60
N ASP A 127 -1.73 3.89 5.39
CA ASP A 127 -0.86 3.16 6.34
C ASP A 127 0.48 2.85 5.67
N GLU A 128 1.47 3.72 5.84
CA GLU A 128 2.77 3.54 5.16
C GLU A 128 3.48 2.24 5.53
N PRO A 129 3.55 1.82 6.81
CA PRO A 129 4.16 0.53 7.16
C PRO A 129 3.53 -0.66 6.42
N LEU A 130 2.20 -0.72 6.35
CA LEU A 130 1.50 -1.76 5.58
C LEU A 130 1.85 -1.66 4.09
N PHE A 131 1.71 -0.48 3.49
CA PHE A 131 1.92 -0.29 2.06
C PHE A 131 3.36 -0.60 1.63
N ASN A 132 4.36 -0.29 2.45
CA ASN A 132 5.75 -0.64 2.18
C ASN A 132 5.96 -2.16 2.19
N LYS A 133 5.37 -2.88 3.16
CA LYS A 133 5.41 -4.35 3.19
C LYS A 133 4.69 -4.98 2.00
N LEU A 134 3.50 -4.47 1.65
CA LEU A 134 2.75 -4.97 0.49
C LEU A 134 3.46 -4.66 -0.82
N ALA A 135 4.16 -3.52 -0.93
CA ALA A 135 4.89 -3.13 -2.14
C ALA A 135 5.95 -4.16 -2.52
N LEU A 136 6.74 -4.62 -1.54
CA LEU A 136 7.74 -5.66 -1.74
C LEU A 136 7.13 -6.92 -2.35
N ARG A 137 6.01 -7.36 -1.80
CA ARG A 137 5.33 -8.59 -2.22
C ARG A 137 4.67 -8.44 -3.58
N ILE A 138 4.05 -7.30 -3.86
CA ILE A 138 3.42 -6.98 -5.14
C ILE A 138 4.47 -6.93 -6.25
N VAL A 139 5.62 -6.29 -6.02
CA VAL A 139 6.71 -6.21 -7.01
C VAL A 139 7.30 -7.60 -7.27
N ALA A 140 7.56 -8.39 -6.22
CA ALA A 140 8.07 -9.75 -6.36
C ALA A 140 7.13 -10.67 -7.16
N LYS A 141 5.81 -10.51 -6.98
CA LYS A 141 4.77 -11.34 -7.61
C LYS A 141 3.98 -10.64 -8.71
N GLN A 142 4.54 -9.59 -9.30
CA GLN A 142 3.83 -8.78 -10.31
C GLN A 142 3.32 -9.59 -11.51
N LYS A 143 4.02 -10.68 -11.86
CA LYS A 143 3.68 -11.57 -12.98
C LYS A 143 2.46 -12.46 -12.70
N GLU A 144 2.08 -12.65 -11.43
CA GLU A 144 0.91 -13.44 -11.02
C GLU A 144 -0.39 -12.61 -11.06
N LEU A 145 -0.28 -11.28 -11.15
CA LEU A 145 -1.41 -10.36 -11.09
C LEU A 145 -1.96 -10.04 -12.48
N ARG A 146 -3.28 -9.88 -12.56
CA ARG A 146 -3.92 -9.35 -13.77
C ARG A 146 -3.61 -7.87 -13.93
N GLU A 147 -3.53 -7.41 -15.17
CA GLU A 147 -3.26 -6.00 -15.51
C GLU A 147 -4.25 -5.05 -14.83
N ASP A 148 -5.54 -5.40 -14.82
CA ASP A 148 -6.59 -4.62 -14.16
C ASP A 148 -6.38 -4.46 -12.65
N GLN A 149 -5.87 -5.51 -11.99
CA GLN A 149 -5.58 -5.47 -10.55
C GLN A 149 -4.35 -4.60 -10.29
N MET A 150 -3.32 -4.74 -11.10
CA MET A 150 -2.10 -3.92 -11.00
C MET A 150 -2.41 -2.44 -11.25
N ALA A 151 -3.23 -2.10 -12.25
CA ALA A 151 -3.61 -0.72 -12.54
C ALA A 151 -4.34 -0.06 -11.35
N LYS A 152 -5.22 -0.80 -10.67
CA LYS A 152 -5.89 -0.33 -9.44
C LYS A 152 -4.89 -0.10 -8.31
N VAL A 153 -3.97 -1.04 -8.09
CA VAL A 153 -2.91 -0.91 -7.09
C VAL A 153 -2.07 0.33 -7.36
N ILE A 154 -1.56 0.50 -8.58
CA ILE A 154 -0.75 1.66 -8.98
C ILE A 154 -1.50 2.96 -8.69
N ARG A 155 -2.80 3.04 -9.06
CA ARG A 155 -3.62 4.22 -8.78
C ARG A 155 -3.66 4.59 -7.29
N VAL A 156 -3.79 3.60 -6.40
CA VAL A 156 -3.82 3.83 -4.96
C VAL A 156 -2.44 4.25 -4.43
N TYR A 157 -1.37 3.58 -4.85
CA TYR A 157 0.00 3.96 -4.48
C TYR A 157 0.34 5.39 -4.94
N CYS A 158 -0.04 5.75 -6.16
CA CYS A 158 0.08 7.13 -6.67
C CYS A 158 -0.75 8.11 -5.85
N ARG A 159 -2.00 7.77 -5.50
CA ARG A 159 -2.86 8.63 -4.68
C ARG A 159 -2.23 8.95 -3.32
N PHE A 160 -1.56 7.99 -2.69
CA PHE A 160 -0.88 8.19 -1.41
C PHE A 160 0.56 8.66 -1.53
N MET A 161 1.08 8.83 -2.75
CA MET A 161 2.48 9.19 -3.01
C MET A 161 3.47 8.21 -2.37
N ILE A 162 3.10 6.93 -2.27
CA ILE A 162 3.96 5.86 -1.77
C ILE A 162 4.60 5.19 -2.99
N PRO A 163 5.94 5.08 -3.05
CA PRO A 163 6.59 4.50 -4.20
C PRO A 163 6.40 2.98 -4.21
N LEU A 164 5.82 2.45 -5.29
CA LEU A 164 5.73 1.00 -5.53
C LEU A 164 7.06 0.49 -6.10
N LYS A 165 8.07 0.38 -5.23
CA LYS A 165 9.40 -0.12 -5.58
C LYS A 165 9.97 -0.93 -4.43
N GLU A 166 10.92 -1.80 -4.74
CA GLU A 166 11.81 -2.31 -3.72
C GLU A 166 12.52 -1.12 -3.05
N PRO A 167 12.65 -1.09 -1.71
CA PRO A 167 13.42 -0.08 -1.02
C PRO A 167 14.83 -0.18 -1.58
N SER A 168 15.14 0.73 -2.50
CA SER A 168 16.46 0.83 -3.11
C SER A 168 17.45 0.84 -1.96
N GLN A 169 18.32 -0.18 -1.89
CA GLN A 169 19.44 -0.22 -0.96
C GLN A 169 20.03 1.18 -0.91
N GLY A 170 19.94 1.82 0.26
CA GLY A 170 20.22 3.24 0.43
C GLY A 170 21.44 3.66 -0.37
N PHE A 171 21.27 4.70 -1.20
CA PHE A 171 22.36 5.52 -1.69
C PHE A 171 23.57 4.81 -2.33
N ARG A 172 23.43 3.64 -2.97
CA ARG A 172 24.53 3.07 -3.79
C ARG A 172 24.85 3.88 -5.06
N THR A 173 24.15 4.99 -5.31
CA THR A 173 24.51 5.98 -6.33
C THR A 173 24.45 7.42 -5.82
N MET A 174 24.75 7.67 -4.54
CA MET A 174 25.33 8.97 -4.20
C MET A 174 26.83 8.85 -4.39
N ALA A 175 27.31 9.11 -5.60
CA ALA A 175 28.67 9.58 -5.72
C ALA A 175 28.74 10.85 -4.87
N VAL A 176 29.51 10.82 -3.78
CA VAL A 176 29.87 12.03 -3.05
C VAL A 176 30.77 12.80 -4.00
N VAL A 177 30.17 13.65 -4.83
CA VAL A 177 30.88 14.53 -5.74
C VAL A 177 31.55 15.58 -4.86
N GLN A 178 32.87 15.46 -4.69
CA GLN A 178 33.63 16.49 -4.01
C GLN A 178 33.77 17.70 -4.94
N LYS A 179 33.92 18.88 -4.34
CA LYS A 179 34.07 20.15 -5.05
C LYS A 179 35.41 20.12 -5.84
N GLY A 180 35.37 19.60 -7.07
CA GLY A 180 36.55 19.33 -7.90
C GLY A 180 36.37 18.18 -8.90
N ASP A 181 35.39 17.30 -8.70
CA ASP A 181 35.18 16.11 -9.56
C ASP A 181 34.50 16.43 -10.89
N PHE A 182 33.82 17.58 -11.00
CA PHE A 182 33.26 18.06 -12.28
C PHE A 182 34.00 19.32 -12.72
N ILE A 183 34.75 19.19 -13.82
CA ILE A 183 35.18 20.34 -14.60
C ILE A 183 33.93 20.88 -15.30
N ARG A 184 33.51 22.10 -14.96
CA ARG A 184 32.39 22.73 -15.69
C ARG A 184 32.82 22.94 -17.14
N PRO A 185 31.94 22.79 -18.15
CA PRO A 185 32.27 23.13 -19.54
C PRO A 185 32.75 24.58 -19.72
N SER A 186 32.42 25.46 -18.77
CA SER A 186 32.88 26.86 -18.71
C SER A 186 34.18 27.07 -17.92
N GLU A 187 34.64 26.08 -17.14
CA GLU A 187 35.92 26.16 -16.44
C GLU A 187 37.04 25.90 -17.43
N LYS A 188 37.86 26.92 -17.68
CA LYS A 188 39.07 26.78 -18.48
C LYS A 188 39.93 25.67 -17.85
N PRO A 189 40.46 24.71 -18.64
CA PRO A 189 41.40 23.73 -18.15
C PRO A 189 42.51 24.45 -17.38
N ARG A 190 42.79 24.02 -16.15
CA ARG A 190 43.94 24.57 -15.41
C ARG A 190 45.16 24.39 -16.30
N HIS A 191 45.85 25.49 -16.57
CA HIS A 191 47.06 25.49 -17.39
C HIS A 191 48.04 24.51 -16.73
N SER A 192 48.18 23.30 -17.29
CA SER A 192 49.30 22.45 -16.97
C SER A 192 50.53 23.30 -17.28
N GLY A 193 51.42 23.46 -16.30
CA GLY A 193 52.64 24.26 -16.45
C GLY A 193 53.42 23.89 -17.72
N PRO A 194 54.42 24.70 -18.09
CA PRO A 194 55.19 24.49 -19.31
C PRO A 194 55.64 23.03 -19.39
N ARG A 195 55.11 22.30 -20.39
CA ARG A 195 55.56 20.96 -20.71
C ARG A 195 56.99 21.10 -21.23
N THR A 196 57.96 20.95 -20.35
CA THR A 196 59.34 20.72 -20.75
C THR A 196 59.38 19.38 -21.47
N TYR A 197 59.79 19.41 -22.73
CA TYR A 197 59.85 18.25 -23.64
C TYR A 197 60.96 17.24 -23.29
N ASP A 198 61.60 17.37 -22.12
CA ASP A 198 62.84 16.67 -21.84
C ASP A 198 62.66 15.25 -21.30
N HIS A 199 61.44 14.82 -21.00
CA HIS A 199 61.19 13.43 -20.58
C HIS A 199 60.01 12.82 -21.33
N PRO A 200 60.23 11.88 -22.28
CA PRO A 200 59.15 11.05 -22.78
C PRO A 200 58.61 10.21 -21.63
N VAL A 201 57.42 10.57 -21.15
CA VAL A 201 56.67 9.76 -20.19
C VAL A 201 56.32 8.46 -20.90
N ALA A 202 56.88 7.34 -20.45
CA ALA A 202 56.53 6.02 -20.95
C ALA A 202 55.02 5.81 -20.75
N LEU A 203 54.29 5.67 -21.86
CA LEU A 203 52.82 5.53 -21.87
C LEU A 203 52.33 4.22 -21.24
N TYR A 204 53.22 3.31 -20.85
CA TYR A 204 52.87 2.01 -20.30
C TYR A 204 53.86 1.58 -19.21
N GLU A 205 53.53 1.80 -17.94
CA GLU A 205 54.32 1.23 -16.82
C GLU A 205 53.93 -0.21 -16.49
N LYS A 206 52.75 -0.72 -16.90
CA LYS A 206 52.24 -2.03 -16.43
C LYS A 206 51.41 -2.82 -17.43
N THR A 207 51.82 -2.94 -18.69
CA THR A 207 51.39 -4.09 -19.51
C THR A 207 52.26 -5.29 -19.15
N GLN A 208 51.95 -5.97 -18.04
CA GLN A 208 52.43 -7.33 -17.82
C GLN A 208 51.73 -8.23 -18.83
N VAL A 209 52.38 -8.44 -19.98
CA VAL A 209 52.04 -9.52 -20.89
C VAL A 209 52.49 -10.81 -20.20
N HIS A 210 51.56 -11.51 -19.55
CA HIS A 210 51.81 -12.86 -19.08
C HIS A 210 52.04 -13.76 -20.29
N ALA A 211 53.31 -14.07 -20.56
CA ALA A 211 53.71 -15.12 -21.48
C ALA A 211 54.10 -16.35 -20.66
N ARG A 212 53.15 -17.29 -20.52
CA ARG A 212 53.26 -18.74 -20.72
C ARG A 212 52.14 -19.48 -20.01
#